data_AF-A0AA35WEH0-F1
#
_entry.id   AF-A0AA35WEH0-F1
#
_cell.length_a   1.000
_cell.length_b   1.000
_cell.length_c   1.000
_cell.angle_alpha   90.00
_cell.angle_beta   90.00
_cell.angle_gamma   90.00
#
_symmetry.space_group_name_H-M   'P 1'
#
loop_
_entity.id
_entity.type
_entity.pdbx_description
1 polymer ?
#
loop_
_entity_poly.entity_id
_entity_poly.type
_entity_poly.pdbx_seq_one_letter_code
_entity_poly.pdbx_strand_id
1 'polypeptide(L)'
;MSLSTSPTQRSTVASSPSVAPPLQQSLRDPTPSSASTSPPNVSYRTTSSSTILLPPNSSRGIVGNDRLDPSRLSLNNGIHHGDYIIGPLVQPVNGTPVKNISEYIAKKEGTDDFVVLKVLTLGNGGPGDGGDHATNDNQGRMLLYNELSVLSLLQDQPGVIHQHGFFCERNYVILVLDCVVGHNYDNKGHYKDLENLQHYVIRQKKLAEGEALEIFSSALATVDALHQKNIVHRDLKLGNMVLNRRYVYILSWYYVHM
;
A
#
# COMPACT_ATOMS: atom_id res chain seq x y z
N MET A 1 -58.65 -37.86 20.59
CA MET A 1 -60.01 -37.36 20.26
C MET A 1 -60.31 -36.22 21.23
N SER A 2 -60.65 -35.00 20.83
CA SER A 2 -60.70 -34.40 19.48
C SER A 2 -60.53 -32.87 19.57
N LEU A 3 -60.15 -32.23 18.47
CA LEU A 3 -60.06 -30.76 18.34
C LEU A 3 -61.42 -30.14 17.94
N SER A 4 -61.77 -28.99 18.51
CA SER A 4 -62.72 -27.97 18.00
C SER A 4 -62.67 -26.75 18.96
N THR A 5 -62.61 -25.46 18.61
CA THR A 5 -62.64 -24.64 17.37
C THR A 5 -63.94 -24.57 16.57
N SER A 6 -64.87 -23.69 16.98
CA SER A 6 -65.99 -23.12 16.20
C SER A 6 -66.55 -21.85 16.90
N PRO A 7 -67.37 -20.96 16.28
CA PRO A 7 -67.61 -20.72 14.84
C PRO A 7 -67.50 -19.24 14.38
N THR A 8 -67.70 -19.03 13.07
CA THR A 8 -67.52 -17.77 12.29
C THR A 8 -68.85 -17.07 11.91
N GLN A 9 -68.77 -15.98 11.12
CA GLN A 9 -69.81 -15.28 10.29
C GLN A 9 -70.55 -14.07 10.93
N ARG A 10 -70.91 -12.97 10.23
CA ARG A 10 -70.52 -12.38 8.89
C ARG A 10 -71.15 -10.96 8.74
N SER A 11 -70.84 -10.27 7.62
CA SER A 11 -71.67 -9.24 6.92
C SER A 11 -71.66 -7.79 7.47
N THR A 12 -71.72 -6.71 6.66
CA THR A 12 -71.75 -6.53 5.18
C THR A 12 -71.45 -5.07 4.77
N VAL A 13 -70.81 -4.83 3.60
CA VAL A 13 -71.02 -3.71 2.63
C VAL A 13 -70.83 -2.26 3.13
N ALA A 14 -70.11 -1.31 2.47
CA ALA A 14 -69.13 -1.26 1.36
C ALA A 14 -68.38 0.13 1.48
N SER A 15 -67.82 0.90 0.52
CA SER A 15 -67.78 1.00 -0.96
C SER A 15 -66.51 1.78 -1.42
N SER A 16 -66.24 1.86 -2.72
CA SER A 16 -65.21 2.74 -3.36
C SER A 16 -65.86 3.90 -4.14
N PRO A 17 -65.12 4.99 -4.46
CA PRO A 17 -64.31 5.07 -5.70
C PRO A 17 -62.88 5.61 -5.46
N SER A 18 -61.84 5.42 -6.30
CA SER A 18 -61.68 5.19 -7.75
C SER A 18 -61.60 6.46 -8.63
N VAL A 19 -60.38 6.96 -8.85
CA VAL A 19 -59.95 7.80 -10.01
C VAL A 19 -58.52 7.39 -10.39
N ALA A 20 -58.15 7.46 -11.69
CA ALA A 20 -56.87 7.00 -12.24
C ALA A 20 -56.12 8.11 -13.02
N PRO A 21 -54.79 8.01 -13.21
CA PRO A 21 -54.01 8.86 -14.14
C PRO A 21 -54.29 8.44 -15.61
N PRO A 22 -54.04 9.29 -16.64
CA PRO A 22 -52.67 9.62 -17.09
C PRO A 22 -52.50 10.99 -17.80
N LEU A 23 -51.28 11.27 -18.30
CA LEU A 23 -51.05 11.62 -19.72
C LEU A 23 -49.56 11.59 -20.09
N GLN A 24 -49.26 11.20 -21.33
CA GLN A 24 -47.94 11.33 -21.97
C GLN A 24 -47.97 12.48 -22.99
N GLN A 25 -46.85 13.16 -23.19
CA GLN A 25 -46.49 13.74 -24.48
C GLN A 25 -45.02 13.51 -24.79
N SER A 26 -44.69 13.45 -26.08
CA SER A 26 -43.35 13.23 -26.62
C SER A 26 -43.17 14.16 -27.82
N LEU A 27 -41.98 14.78 -27.96
CA LEU A 27 -41.27 14.91 -29.24
C LEU A 27 -39.96 15.72 -29.15
N ARG A 28 -38.96 15.25 -29.92
CA ARG A 28 -37.75 15.92 -30.45
C ARG A 28 -36.52 16.09 -29.56
N ASP A 29 -35.43 15.51 -30.04
CA ASP A 29 -34.04 15.81 -29.70
C ASP A 29 -33.63 17.24 -30.12
N PRO A 30 -32.49 17.72 -29.59
CA PRO A 30 -31.37 17.95 -30.50
C PRO A 30 -30.05 17.33 -30.02
N THR A 31 -29.20 16.95 -30.98
CA THR A 31 -27.78 16.63 -30.73
C THR A 31 -26.98 17.90 -30.41
N PRO A 32 -25.86 17.76 -29.68
CA PRO A 32 -24.64 18.37 -30.23
C PRO A 32 -23.36 17.53 -30.05
N SER A 33 -22.53 17.59 -31.09
CA SER A 33 -21.04 17.52 -31.11
C SER A 33 -20.29 16.62 -30.12
N SER A 34 -19.52 15.69 -30.68
CA SER A 34 -18.31 15.14 -30.05
C SER A 34 -17.29 16.24 -29.74
N ALA A 35 -16.71 16.22 -28.52
CA ALA A 35 -15.55 17.02 -28.15
C ALA A 35 -14.59 16.17 -27.30
N SER A 36 -13.42 15.84 -27.85
CA SER A 36 -12.40 15.04 -27.16
C SER A 36 -11.46 15.92 -26.35
N THR A 37 -11.71 16.05 -25.05
CA THR A 37 -10.77 16.72 -24.12
C THR A 37 -9.67 15.75 -23.66
N SER A 38 -8.50 15.86 -24.26
CA SER A 38 -7.26 15.25 -23.79
C SER A 38 -6.86 15.78 -22.40
N PRO A 39 -6.16 15.00 -21.56
CA PRO A 39 -5.56 15.53 -20.33
C PRO A 39 -4.50 16.61 -20.63
N PRO A 40 -4.26 17.57 -19.71
CA PRO A 40 -3.37 18.71 -19.97
C PRO A 40 -1.91 18.29 -20.12
N ASN A 41 -1.26 18.83 -21.15
CA ASN A 41 0.13 18.51 -21.51
C ASN A 41 1.12 19.30 -20.63
N VAL A 42 1.61 18.67 -19.54
CA VAL A 42 2.56 19.27 -18.60
C VAL A 42 3.94 19.43 -19.25
N SER A 43 4.14 20.56 -19.91
CA SER A 43 5.41 20.93 -20.54
C SER A 43 6.45 21.33 -19.49
N TYR A 44 7.44 20.47 -19.26
CA TYR A 44 8.59 20.80 -18.41
C TYR A 44 9.39 21.95 -19.03
N ARG A 45 9.26 23.13 -18.44
CA ARG A 45 9.90 24.36 -18.93
C ARG A 45 11.38 24.38 -18.53
N THR A 46 12.25 24.02 -19.47
CA THR A 46 13.70 24.20 -19.32
C THR A 46 14.02 25.66 -18.98
N THR A 47 14.62 25.85 -17.81
CA THR A 47 15.24 27.12 -17.38
C THR A 47 16.65 26.81 -16.91
N SER A 48 17.55 27.79 -17.08
CA SER A 48 18.95 27.50 -17.38
C SER A 48 19.91 27.71 -16.21
N SER A 49 20.94 26.87 -16.19
CA SER A 49 22.28 27.13 -15.64
C SER A 49 22.40 27.31 -14.12
N SER A 50 22.90 26.25 -13.47
CA SER A 50 23.88 26.38 -12.38
C SER A 50 24.90 25.26 -12.53
N THR A 51 26.09 25.63 -13.01
CA THR A 51 27.15 24.66 -13.36
C THR A 51 27.81 24.13 -12.10
N ILE A 52 27.72 22.81 -11.86
CA ILE A 52 28.60 22.09 -10.93
C ILE A 52 29.48 21.17 -11.76
N LEU A 53 30.80 21.27 -11.55
CA LEU A 53 31.81 20.56 -12.31
C LEU A 53 31.87 19.08 -11.92
N LEU A 54 31.75 18.19 -12.90
CA LEU A 54 32.07 16.78 -12.73
C LEU A 54 33.60 16.58 -12.71
N PRO A 55 34.18 15.88 -11.71
CA PRO A 55 35.53 15.37 -11.82
C PRO A 55 35.58 14.20 -12.83
N PRO A 56 36.69 14.03 -13.58
CA PRO A 56 36.77 13.03 -14.65
C PRO A 56 37.09 11.61 -14.17
N ASN A 57 36.56 10.62 -14.89
CA ASN A 57 37.02 9.23 -15.01
C ASN A 57 37.69 8.55 -13.79
N SER A 58 36.89 7.83 -13.02
CA SER A 58 37.33 6.59 -12.33
C SER A 58 36.68 5.37 -13.00
N SER A 59 37.13 5.03 -14.20
CA SER A 59 36.60 3.91 -14.99
C SER A 59 36.98 2.55 -14.39
N ARG A 60 36.07 1.96 -13.61
CA ARG A 60 35.95 0.52 -13.42
C ARG A 60 34.56 0.10 -13.88
N GLY A 61 34.50 -0.57 -15.03
CA GLY A 61 33.24 -1.09 -15.56
C GLY A 61 32.78 -2.32 -14.78
N ILE A 62 31.47 -2.45 -14.60
CA ILE A 62 30.80 -3.71 -14.29
C ILE A 62 30.02 -4.10 -15.55
N VAL A 63 30.21 -5.34 -16.01
CA VAL A 63 29.60 -5.86 -17.24
C VAL A 63 28.66 -6.99 -16.88
N GLY A 64 27.36 -6.78 -17.12
CA GLY A 64 26.33 -7.83 -17.07
C GLY A 64 25.66 -8.03 -15.71
N ASN A 65 24.33 -8.17 -15.77
CA ASN A 65 23.42 -8.50 -14.66
C ASN A 65 23.42 -7.51 -13.49
N ASP A 66 22.72 -6.39 -13.68
CA ASP A 66 22.38 -5.39 -12.65
C ASP A 66 21.44 -5.99 -11.57
N ARG A 67 22.03 -6.75 -10.64
CA ARG A 67 21.51 -6.91 -9.28
C ARG A 67 22.09 -5.81 -8.40
N LEU A 68 21.33 -5.34 -7.41
CA LEU A 68 21.87 -4.51 -6.33
C LEU A 68 23.09 -5.22 -5.73
N ASP A 69 24.20 -4.49 -5.53
CA ASP A 69 25.37 -5.04 -4.85
C ASP A 69 24.95 -5.41 -3.40
N PRO A 70 25.04 -6.70 -3.02
CA PRO A 70 24.50 -7.15 -1.74
C PRO A 70 25.36 -6.74 -0.54
N SER A 71 26.50 -6.08 -0.74
CA SER A 71 27.45 -5.78 0.34
C SER A 71 27.15 -4.47 1.08
N ARG A 72 26.91 -3.37 0.36
CA ARG A 72 26.56 -2.04 0.89
C ARG A 72 25.79 -1.22 -0.14
N LEU A 73 24.82 -0.45 0.34
CA LEU A 73 24.00 0.45 -0.44
C LEU A 73 23.97 1.85 0.21
N SER A 74 24.73 2.78 -0.36
CA SER A 74 24.72 4.20 0.03
C SER A 74 23.64 4.94 -0.74
N LEU A 75 22.62 5.44 -0.05
CA LEU A 75 21.50 6.18 -0.63
C LEU A 75 21.55 7.66 -0.25
N ASN A 76 21.36 8.56 -1.22
CA ASN A 76 21.30 10.01 -0.99
C ASN A 76 20.41 10.68 -2.05
N ASN A 77 19.42 11.47 -1.64
CA ASN A 77 18.57 12.26 -2.55
C ASN A 77 18.64 13.78 -2.28
N GLY A 78 19.60 14.23 -1.48
CA GLY A 78 19.76 15.63 -1.05
C GLY A 78 18.92 16.04 0.16
N ILE A 79 17.94 15.24 0.57
CA ILE A 79 17.10 15.45 1.77
C ILE A 79 17.34 14.32 2.78
N HIS A 80 17.20 13.09 2.31
CA HIS A 80 17.48 11.86 3.03
C HIS A 80 18.83 11.30 2.58
N HIS A 81 19.57 10.74 3.53
CA HIS A 81 20.80 9.99 3.30
C HIS A 81 20.84 8.77 4.23
N GLY A 82 21.51 7.70 3.80
CA GLY A 82 21.75 6.54 4.65
C GLY A 82 22.54 5.45 3.96
N ASP A 83 23.48 4.87 4.70
CA ASP A 83 24.26 3.71 4.29
C ASP A 83 23.63 2.44 4.90
N TYR A 84 23.33 1.47 4.04
CA TYR A 84 22.59 0.27 4.40
C TYR A 84 23.33 -1.01 3.97
N ILE A 85 23.43 -1.98 4.89
CA ILE A 85 23.88 -3.34 4.57
C ILE A 85 22.64 -4.16 4.22
N ILE A 86 22.52 -4.56 2.94
CA ILE A 86 21.37 -5.33 2.46
C ILE A 86 21.41 -6.74 3.06
N GLY A 87 20.30 -7.15 3.66
CA GLY A 87 20.08 -8.47 4.23
C GLY A 87 19.14 -9.34 3.38
N PRO A 88 18.51 -10.36 3.98
CA PRO A 88 17.61 -11.27 3.27
C PRO A 88 16.38 -10.59 2.67
N LEU A 89 15.87 -11.20 1.60
CA LEU A 89 14.56 -10.88 1.02
C LEU A 89 13.44 -11.21 2.04
N VAL A 90 12.58 -10.25 2.32
CA VAL A 90 11.31 -10.44 3.03
C VAL A 90 10.36 -11.18 2.09
N GLN A 91 9.74 -12.26 2.58
CA GLN A 91 8.69 -12.97 1.83
C GLN A 91 7.31 -12.39 2.22
N PRO A 92 6.66 -11.59 1.35
CA PRO A 92 5.36 -11.00 1.66
C PRO A 92 4.27 -12.08 1.67
N VAL A 93 3.49 -12.12 2.75
CA VAL A 93 2.49 -13.17 3.05
C VAL A 93 1.42 -13.33 1.96
N ASN A 94 1.14 -12.25 1.21
CA ASN A 94 0.15 -12.23 0.13
C ASN A 94 0.75 -11.88 -1.24
N GLY A 95 2.07 -12.00 -1.42
CA GLY A 95 2.78 -11.57 -2.62
C GLY A 95 2.85 -10.04 -2.78
N THR A 96 3.41 -9.57 -3.90
CA THR A 96 3.35 -8.16 -4.33
C THR A 96 2.41 -8.00 -5.53
N PRO A 97 1.68 -6.88 -5.68
CA PRO A 97 0.79 -6.65 -6.83
C PRO A 97 1.51 -6.56 -8.19
N VAL A 98 2.81 -6.23 -8.18
CA VAL A 98 3.66 -6.10 -9.36
C VAL A 98 4.95 -6.88 -9.11
N LYS A 99 5.27 -7.80 -10.01
CA LYS A 99 6.39 -8.77 -9.89
C LYS A 99 7.77 -8.14 -9.69
N ASN A 100 7.93 -6.88 -10.12
CA ASN A 100 9.18 -6.13 -10.09
C ASN A 100 9.46 -5.46 -8.73
N ILE A 101 8.49 -5.48 -7.79
CA ILE A 101 8.69 -5.01 -6.41
C ILE A 101 9.15 -6.17 -5.52
N SER A 102 10.28 -5.96 -4.85
CA SER A 102 10.89 -6.86 -3.86
C SER A 102 11.16 -6.11 -2.55
N GLU A 103 11.03 -6.80 -1.41
CA GLU A 103 11.25 -6.21 -0.09
C GLU A 103 12.45 -6.89 0.59
N TYR A 104 13.35 -6.12 1.19
CA TYR A 104 14.56 -6.63 1.85
C TYR A 104 14.67 -6.07 3.27
N ILE A 105 15.13 -6.88 4.22
CA ILE A 105 15.63 -6.36 5.50
C ILE A 105 17.00 -5.72 5.22
N ALA A 106 17.28 -4.54 5.78
CA ALA A 106 18.62 -3.97 5.75
C ALA A 106 19.02 -3.38 7.11
N LYS A 107 20.30 -3.49 7.46
CA LYS A 107 20.86 -2.87 8.66
C LYS A 107 21.38 -1.48 8.32
N LYS A 108 21.03 -0.47 9.10
CA LYS A 108 21.60 0.88 8.96
C LYS A 108 23.02 0.91 9.51
N GLU A 109 23.98 1.33 8.70
CA GLU A 109 25.40 1.26 9.06
C GLU A 109 25.74 2.11 10.29
N GLY A 110 26.69 1.63 11.11
CA GLY A 110 27.08 2.24 12.37
C GLY A 110 26.06 2.10 13.51
N THR A 111 24.87 1.54 13.26
CA THR A 111 23.80 1.38 14.26
C THR A 111 23.52 -0.09 14.56
N ASP A 112 22.56 -0.35 15.47
CA ASP A 112 21.95 -1.67 15.66
C ASP A 112 20.51 -1.74 15.11
N ASP A 113 20.14 -0.76 14.29
CA ASP A 113 18.77 -0.53 13.86
C ASP A 113 18.56 -1.04 12.42
N PHE A 114 17.36 -1.55 12.16
CA PHE A 114 16.99 -2.20 10.89
C PHE A 114 15.81 -1.50 10.23
N VAL A 115 15.79 -1.54 8.90
CA VAL A 115 14.74 -1.00 8.01
C VAL A 115 14.28 -2.07 7.02
N VAL A 116 13.11 -1.87 6.41
CA VAL A 116 12.74 -2.58 5.17
C VAL A 116 13.03 -1.68 3.97
N LEU A 117 13.80 -2.19 3.02
CA LEU A 117 13.99 -1.60 1.70
C LEU A 117 12.97 -2.20 0.74
N LYS A 118 12.00 -1.40 0.31
CA LYS A 118 11.01 -1.77 -0.70
C LYS A 118 11.49 -1.28 -2.06
N VAL A 119 11.99 -2.20 -2.87
CA VAL A 119 12.72 -1.95 -4.12
C VAL A 119 11.86 -2.37 -5.31
N LEU A 120 11.50 -1.41 -6.17
CA LEU A 120 11.11 -1.66 -7.55
C LEU A 120 12.38 -1.74 -8.41
N THR A 121 12.59 -2.87 -9.08
CA THR A 121 13.58 -2.97 -10.17
C THR A 121 12.93 -2.53 -11.48
N LEU A 122 13.60 -1.64 -12.21
CA LEU A 122 13.13 -1.12 -13.49
C LEU A 122 13.74 -1.94 -14.65
N GLY A 123 12.95 -2.21 -15.67
CA GLY A 123 13.41 -2.82 -16.92
C GLY A 123 14.25 -1.82 -17.73
N ASN A 124 15.50 -2.17 -18.01
CA ASN A 124 16.23 -1.51 -19.10
C ASN A 124 15.48 -1.78 -20.41
N GLY A 125 14.91 -0.73 -21.01
CA GLY A 125 14.03 -0.81 -22.17
C GLY A 125 14.73 -1.31 -23.43
N GLY A 126 14.89 -2.63 -23.55
CA GLY A 126 15.46 -3.27 -24.73
C GLY A 126 14.59 -3.06 -25.97
N PRO A 127 15.15 -2.96 -27.20
CA PRO A 127 14.41 -2.55 -28.40
C PRO A 127 13.29 -3.48 -28.90
N GLY A 128 12.88 -4.49 -28.13
CA GLY A 128 11.83 -5.47 -28.48
C GLY A 128 10.77 -5.73 -27.40
N ASP A 129 10.84 -5.07 -26.24
CA ASP A 129 10.04 -5.39 -25.04
C ASP A 129 9.01 -4.30 -24.67
N GLY A 130 8.63 -3.49 -25.67
CA GLY A 130 8.10 -2.13 -25.51
C GLY A 130 6.63 -1.98 -25.07
N GLY A 131 6.06 -2.92 -24.31
CA GLY A 131 4.67 -2.86 -23.84
C GLY A 131 4.52 -3.24 -22.37
N ASP A 132 4.61 -4.55 -22.09
CA ASP A 132 4.31 -5.10 -20.78
C ASP A 132 5.32 -4.67 -19.71
N HIS A 133 6.60 -4.52 -20.05
CA HIS A 133 7.61 -4.04 -19.10
C HIS A 133 7.40 -2.57 -18.69
N ALA A 134 7.17 -1.68 -19.65
CA ALA A 134 6.93 -0.25 -19.38
C ALA A 134 5.64 -0.01 -18.58
N THR A 135 4.60 -0.83 -18.77
CA THR A 135 3.35 -0.75 -18.00
C THR A 135 3.51 -1.30 -16.59
N ASN A 136 4.20 -2.44 -16.39
CA ASN A 136 4.54 -2.96 -15.06
C ASN A 136 5.39 -1.97 -14.26
N ASP A 137 6.40 -1.35 -14.86
CA ASP A 137 7.26 -0.37 -14.16
C ASP A 137 6.51 0.90 -13.78
N ASN A 138 5.63 1.41 -14.65
CA ASN A 138 4.77 2.55 -14.33
C ASN A 138 3.77 2.22 -13.22
N GLN A 139 3.20 1.01 -13.22
CA GLN A 139 2.33 0.53 -12.14
C GLN A 139 3.11 0.40 -10.83
N GLY A 140 4.32 -0.19 -10.86
CA GLY A 140 5.19 -0.31 -9.71
C GLY A 140 5.56 1.05 -9.10
N ARG A 141 5.93 2.02 -9.96
CA ARG A 141 6.19 3.41 -9.54
C ARG A 141 4.96 4.02 -8.85
N MET A 142 3.78 3.88 -9.46
CA MET A 142 2.52 4.41 -8.91
C MET A 142 2.21 3.84 -7.52
N LEU A 143 2.42 2.53 -7.32
CA LEU A 143 2.21 1.86 -6.04
C LEU A 143 3.15 2.40 -4.94
N LEU A 144 4.45 2.54 -5.23
CA LEU A 144 5.42 3.11 -4.27
C LEU A 144 5.17 4.60 -3.98
N TYR A 145 4.76 5.38 -4.99
CA TYR A 145 4.41 6.78 -4.78
C TYR A 145 3.13 6.96 -3.94
N ASN A 146 2.13 6.07 -4.08
CA ASN A 146 0.92 6.12 -3.26
C ASN A 146 1.22 5.73 -1.80
N GLU A 147 2.07 4.71 -1.57
CA GLU A 147 2.53 4.37 -0.22
C GLU A 147 3.33 5.52 0.41
N LEU A 148 4.26 6.14 -0.32
CA LEU A 148 5.02 7.31 0.15
C LEU A 148 4.11 8.51 0.51
N SER A 149 3.14 8.85 -0.35
CA SER A 149 2.28 10.02 -0.12
C SER A 149 1.37 9.82 1.10
N VAL A 150 0.83 8.61 1.27
CA VAL A 150 -0.01 8.26 2.43
C VAL A 150 0.81 8.27 3.71
N LEU A 151 1.96 7.59 3.75
CA LEU A 151 2.79 7.54 4.96
C LEU A 151 3.33 8.93 5.35
N SER A 152 3.53 9.83 4.37
CA SER A 152 3.93 11.22 4.65
C SER A 152 2.84 12.06 5.35
N LEU A 153 1.58 11.64 5.33
CA LEU A 153 0.46 12.27 6.07
C LEU A 153 0.18 11.58 7.42
N LEU A 154 0.90 10.51 7.72
CA LEU A 154 0.70 9.64 8.89
C LEU A 154 1.94 9.58 9.80
N GLN A 155 2.90 10.49 9.66
CA GLN A 155 4.19 10.48 10.37
C GLN A 155 4.08 10.49 11.91
N ASP A 156 2.98 10.99 12.47
CA ASP A 156 2.72 11.04 13.91
C ASP A 156 1.67 10.01 14.39
N GLN A 157 1.47 8.89 13.69
CA GLN A 157 0.31 8.00 13.91
C GLN A 157 0.71 6.62 14.47
N PRO A 158 0.40 6.32 15.74
CA PRO A 158 0.61 5.00 16.31
C PRO A 158 -0.09 3.89 15.51
N GLY A 159 0.58 2.75 15.34
CA GLY A 159 0.08 1.63 14.54
C GLY A 159 0.23 1.81 13.01
N VAL A 160 0.85 2.90 12.56
CA VAL A 160 1.33 3.09 11.18
C VAL A 160 2.85 2.87 11.13
N ILE A 161 3.37 2.44 9.98
CA ILE A 161 4.82 2.36 9.71
C ILE A 161 5.33 3.67 9.09
N HIS A 162 6.52 4.09 9.47
CA HIS A 162 7.11 5.34 9.00
C HIS A 162 8.00 5.11 7.78
N GLN A 163 8.13 6.14 6.95
CA GLN A 163 9.07 6.18 5.84
C GLN A 163 10.31 7.00 6.22
N HIS A 164 11.50 6.50 5.85
CA HIS A 164 12.80 7.08 6.20
C HIS A 164 13.56 7.65 4.99
N GLY A 165 12.96 7.58 3.80
CA GLY A 165 13.50 8.13 2.57
C GLY A 165 12.98 7.42 1.32
N PHE A 166 12.99 8.13 0.20
CA PHE A 166 12.59 7.62 -1.11
C PHE A 166 13.63 8.02 -2.17
N PHE A 167 14.13 7.04 -2.90
CA PHE A 167 15.28 7.19 -3.79
C PHE A 167 14.94 6.65 -5.19
N CYS A 168 15.32 7.38 -6.23
CA CYS A 168 15.09 6.99 -7.62
C CYS A 168 16.42 7.00 -8.37
N GLU A 169 17.01 5.82 -8.51
CA GLU A 169 18.20 5.57 -9.33
C GLU A 169 17.81 5.21 -10.77
N ARG A 170 18.80 5.04 -11.64
CA ARG A 170 18.57 4.67 -13.06
C ARG A 170 17.74 3.40 -13.21
N ASN A 171 18.06 2.38 -12.42
CA ASN A 171 17.50 1.02 -12.54
C ASN A 171 16.60 0.64 -11.35
N TYR A 172 16.47 1.49 -10.33
CA TYR A 172 15.76 1.14 -9.08
C TYR A 172 14.97 2.33 -8.53
N VAL A 173 13.79 2.04 -7.96
CA VAL A 173 13.08 2.97 -7.07
C VAL A 173 12.97 2.31 -5.70
N ILE A 174 13.44 2.98 -4.65
CA ILE A 174 13.61 2.41 -3.30
C ILE A 174 12.87 3.29 -2.29
N LEU A 175 11.91 2.69 -1.59
CA LEU A 175 11.24 3.27 -0.42
C LEU A 175 11.80 2.60 0.84
N VAL A 176 12.29 3.39 1.80
CA VAL A 176 12.84 2.91 3.08
C VAL A 176 11.77 3.03 4.16
N LEU A 177 11.50 1.94 4.87
CA LEU A 177 10.40 1.82 5.85
C LEU A 177 10.90 1.27 7.20
N ASP A 178 10.12 1.45 8.27
CA ASP A 178 10.34 0.77 9.55
C ASP A 178 10.51 -0.75 9.38
N CYS A 179 11.46 -1.37 10.09
CA CYS A 179 11.52 -2.82 10.16
C CYS A 179 10.43 -3.36 11.10
N VAL A 180 9.38 -3.92 10.49
CA VAL A 180 8.29 -4.67 11.14
C VAL A 180 8.40 -6.19 10.91
N VAL A 181 9.62 -6.69 10.69
CA VAL A 181 9.88 -8.10 10.32
C VAL A 181 10.54 -8.84 11.48
N GLY A 182 9.95 -9.97 11.88
CA GLY A 182 10.47 -10.81 12.97
C GLY A 182 11.86 -11.37 12.69
N HIS A 183 12.87 -10.93 13.45
CA HIS A 183 14.24 -11.40 13.29
C HIS A 183 15.11 -11.31 14.56
N ASN A 184 16.24 -12.05 14.54
CA ASN A 184 17.24 -12.10 15.61
C ASN A 184 18.59 -11.49 15.18
N TYR A 185 18.59 -10.49 14.28
CA TYR A 185 19.82 -9.87 13.74
C TYR A 185 20.34 -8.67 14.58
N ASP A 186 19.52 -8.16 15.50
CA ASP A 186 19.89 -7.09 16.42
C ASP A 186 20.37 -7.65 17.76
N ASN A 187 21.20 -6.91 18.48
CA ASN A 187 21.79 -7.37 19.74
C ASN A 187 20.84 -7.23 20.94
N LYS A 188 19.73 -6.51 20.78
CA LYS A 188 18.79 -6.14 21.85
C LYS A 188 17.56 -7.05 21.89
N GLY A 189 17.30 -7.81 20.83
CA GLY A 189 16.10 -8.60 20.64
C GLY A 189 14.84 -7.75 20.47
N HIS A 190 14.96 -6.56 19.87
CA HIS A 190 13.84 -5.64 19.59
C HIS A 190 12.82 -6.25 18.63
N TYR A 191 13.30 -6.89 17.57
CA TYR A 191 12.46 -7.34 16.45
C TYR A 191 11.95 -8.79 16.61
N LYS A 192 12.46 -9.54 17.59
CA LYS A 192 12.16 -10.98 17.77
C LYS A 192 10.67 -11.28 18.06
N ASP A 193 9.96 -10.33 18.67
CA ASP A 193 8.57 -10.47 19.14
C ASP A 193 7.55 -10.04 18.04
N LEU A 194 8.03 -9.73 16.82
CA LEU A 194 7.21 -9.30 15.69
C LEU A 194 6.75 -10.49 14.85
N GLU A 195 5.44 -10.68 14.72
CA GLU A 195 4.86 -11.74 13.89
C GLU A 195 3.73 -11.19 13.01
N ASN A 196 3.64 -11.63 11.75
CA ASN A 196 2.51 -11.29 10.90
C ASN A 196 1.23 -11.92 11.47
N LEU A 197 0.16 -11.13 11.63
CA LEU A 197 -1.04 -11.54 12.35
C LEU A 197 -1.77 -12.71 11.68
N GLN A 198 -1.63 -12.89 10.35
CA GLN A 198 -2.14 -14.06 9.65
C GLN A 198 -1.41 -15.34 10.06
N HIS A 199 -0.07 -15.30 10.16
CA HIS A 199 0.72 -16.43 10.65
C HIS A 199 0.41 -16.73 12.12
N TYR A 200 0.30 -15.68 12.95
CA TYR A 200 -0.07 -15.82 14.36
C TYR A 200 -1.41 -16.55 14.53
N VAL A 201 -2.47 -16.10 13.84
CA VAL A 201 -3.80 -16.73 13.92
C VAL A 201 -3.80 -18.16 13.36
N ILE A 202 -3.10 -18.43 12.25
CA ILE A 202 -2.96 -19.80 11.72
C ILE A 202 -2.26 -20.72 12.73
N ARG A 203 -1.19 -20.24 13.37
CA ARG A 203 -0.38 -20.97 14.35
C ARG A 203 -1.17 -21.28 15.64
N GLN A 204 -1.92 -20.31 16.16
CA GLN A 204 -2.78 -20.48 17.34
C GLN A 204 -4.09 -21.22 17.03
N LYS A 205 -4.52 -21.28 15.76
CA LYS A 205 -5.80 -21.82 15.24
C LYS A 205 -7.06 -21.06 15.68
N LYS A 206 -7.12 -20.64 16.95
CA LYS A 206 -8.17 -19.78 17.52
C LYS A 206 -7.58 -18.97 18.66
N LEU A 207 -7.75 -17.65 18.62
CA LEU A 207 -7.35 -16.75 19.70
C LEU A 207 -8.30 -16.84 20.90
N ALA A 208 -7.82 -16.48 22.09
CA ALA A 208 -8.69 -16.25 23.23
C ALA A 208 -9.51 -14.95 23.03
N GLU A 209 -10.70 -14.86 23.63
CA GLU A 209 -11.57 -13.69 23.43
C GLU A 209 -10.94 -12.38 23.92
N GLY A 210 -10.34 -12.37 25.11
CA GLY A 210 -9.62 -11.20 25.62
C GLY A 210 -8.41 -10.79 24.77
N GLU A 211 -7.66 -11.76 24.24
CA GLU A 211 -6.53 -11.54 23.33
C GLU A 211 -7.01 -10.95 21.98
N ALA A 212 -8.08 -11.52 21.42
CA ALA A 212 -8.70 -11.01 20.20
C ALA A 212 -9.23 -9.58 20.39
N LEU A 213 -9.80 -9.26 21.55
CA LEU A 213 -10.25 -7.91 21.91
C LEU A 213 -9.07 -6.93 22.07
N GLU A 214 -7.95 -7.32 22.68
CA GLU A 214 -6.74 -6.48 22.77
C GLU A 214 -6.19 -6.14 21.38
N ILE A 215 -5.99 -7.17 20.53
CA ILE A 215 -5.46 -7.02 19.16
C ILE A 215 -6.42 -6.19 18.30
N PHE A 216 -7.72 -6.47 18.36
CA PHE A 216 -8.72 -5.76 17.56
C PHE A 216 -8.89 -4.30 18.02
N SER A 217 -8.79 -4.01 19.33
CA SER A 217 -8.80 -2.64 19.85
C SER A 217 -7.59 -1.84 19.36
N SER A 218 -6.39 -2.44 19.32
CA SER A 218 -5.21 -1.77 18.75
C SER A 218 -5.39 -1.49 17.25
N ALA A 219 -5.99 -2.40 16.49
CA ALA A 219 -6.24 -2.17 15.06
C ALA A 219 -7.33 -1.11 14.82
N LEU A 220 -8.41 -1.12 15.63
CA LEU A 220 -9.48 -0.12 15.56
C LEU A 220 -8.98 1.29 15.91
N ALA A 221 -8.10 1.45 16.90
CA ALA A 221 -7.53 2.75 17.25
C ALA A 221 -6.76 3.37 16.08
N THR A 222 -5.97 2.58 15.34
CA THR A 222 -5.30 3.02 14.11
C THR A 222 -6.31 3.39 13.04
N VAL A 223 -7.31 2.53 12.78
CA VAL A 223 -8.32 2.74 11.73
C VAL A 223 -9.21 3.97 11.99
N ASP A 224 -9.56 4.25 13.25
CA ASP A 224 -10.29 5.47 13.62
C ASP A 224 -9.45 6.73 13.35
N ALA A 225 -8.17 6.72 13.72
CA ALA A 225 -7.25 7.83 13.41
C ALA A 225 -7.06 8.06 11.90
N LEU A 226 -7.13 7.00 11.06
CA LEU A 226 -7.19 7.15 9.61
C LEU A 226 -8.51 7.82 9.16
N HIS A 227 -9.65 7.34 9.66
CA HIS A 227 -10.96 7.88 9.29
C HIS A 227 -11.15 9.35 9.74
N GLN A 228 -10.58 9.76 10.88
CA GLN A 228 -10.53 11.16 11.30
C GLN A 228 -9.77 12.07 10.31
N LYS A 229 -8.88 11.50 9.49
CA LYS A 229 -8.18 12.17 8.38
C LYS A 229 -8.85 11.95 7.01
N ASN A 230 -10.03 11.33 6.96
CA ASN A 230 -10.72 10.83 5.76
C ASN A 230 -9.95 9.74 4.97
N ILE A 231 -8.93 9.13 5.57
CA ILE A 231 -8.08 8.12 4.93
C ILE A 231 -8.75 6.74 5.06
N VAL A 232 -9.01 6.07 3.94
CA VAL A 232 -9.61 4.73 3.91
C VAL A 232 -8.62 3.73 3.34
N HIS A 233 -8.19 2.74 4.15
CA HIS A 233 -7.14 1.79 3.76
C HIS A 233 -7.55 0.81 2.63
N ARG A 234 -8.84 0.47 2.55
CA ARG A 234 -9.50 -0.48 1.62
C ARG A 234 -9.00 -1.93 1.63
N ASP A 235 -7.74 -2.21 1.93
CA ASP A 235 -7.16 -3.57 2.00
C ASP A 235 -6.83 -4.00 3.45
N LEU A 236 -7.83 -3.96 4.34
CA LEU A 236 -7.65 -4.40 5.75
C LEU A 236 -7.83 -5.92 5.86
N LYS A 237 -6.74 -6.63 6.13
CA LYS A 237 -6.70 -8.09 6.33
C LYS A 237 -5.54 -8.49 7.25
N LEU A 238 -5.63 -9.66 7.89
CA LEU A 238 -4.62 -10.13 8.85
C LEU A 238 -3.19 -10.16 8.26
N GLY A 239 -3.05 -10.50 6.98
CA GLY A 239 -1.75 -10.55 6.31
C GLY A 239 -1.11 -9.17 6.04
N ASN A 240 -1.88 -8.09 6.16
CA ASN A 240 -1.41 -6.69 6.14
C ASN A 240 -1.23 -6.12 7.56
N MET A 241 -1.14 -6.98 8.58
CA MET A 241 -0.98 -6.57 9.98
C MET A 241 0.20 -7.30 10.62
N VAL A 242 1.02 -6.57 11.38
CA VAL A 242 2.08 -7.15 12.23
C VAL A 242 1.74 -6.90 13.70
N LEU A 243 1.80 -7.98 14.49
CA LEU A 243 1.63 -7.97 15.93
C LEU A 243 2.99 -7.75 16.60
N ASN A 244 3.08 -6.73 17.46
CA ASN A 244 4.15 -6.53 18.43
C ASN A 244 3.58 -6.71 19.84
N ARG A 245 3.59 -7.97 20.32
CA ARG A 245 2.98 -8.44 21.58
C ARG A 245 1.46 -8.22 21.68
N ARG A 246 1.02 -6.96 21.72
CA ARG A 246 -0.37 -6.48 21.81
C ARG A 246 -0.68 -5.31 20.86
N TYR A 247 0.34 -4.63 20.34
CA TYR A 247 0.17 -3.53 19.39
C TYR A 247 0.13 -4.05 17.96
N VAL A 248 -0.71 -3.46 17.11
CA VAL A 248 -0.85 -3.82 15.69
C VAL A 248 -0.34 -2.69 14.80
N TYR A 249 0.58 -3.02 13.90
CA TYR A 249 1.01 -2.16 12.80
C TYR A 249 0.26 -2.54 11.52
N ILE A 250 -0.30 -1.56 10.82
CA ILE A 250 -1.00 -1.73 9.53
C ILE A 250 -0.02 -1.47 8.38
N LEU A 251 -0.05 -2.32 7.36
CA LEU A 251 0.87 -2.38 6.22
C LEU A 251 0.11 -2.38 4.88
N SER A 252 0.85 -2.31 3.76
CA SER A 252 0.32 -2.41 2.39
C SER A 252 -0.58 -1.24 1.97
N TRP A 253 -0.14 -0.01 2.27
CA TRP A 253 -0.82 1.26 1.99
C TRP A 253 -1.02 1.58 0.49
N TYR A 254 -0.59 0.68 -0.39
CA TYR A 254 -0.80 0.71 -1.85
C TYR A 254 -2.22 1.06 -2.29
N TYR A 255 -3.24 0.58 -1.57
CA TYR A 255 -4.65 0.63 -1.98
C TYR A 255 -5.48 1.67 -1.22
N VAL A 256 -4.85 2.66 -0.58
CA VAL A 256 -5.54 3.70 0.18
C VAL A 256 -6.38 4.64 -0.71
N HIS A 257 -7.40 5.30 -0.13
CA HIS A 257 -8.18 6.40 -0.71
C HIS A 257 -8.19 7.58 0.28
N MET A 258 -8.22 8.79 -0.29
CA MET A 258 -8.42 10.11 0.32
C MET A 258 -9.45 10.90 -0.50
#